data_AF-A0A1I5V8B7-F1
#
_entry.id   AF-A0A1I5V8B7-F1
#
_cell.length_a   1.000
_cell.length_b   1.000
_cell.length_c   1.000
_cell.angle_alpha   90.00
_cell.angle_beta   90.00
_cell.angle_gamma   90.00
#
_symmetry.space_group_name_H-M   'P 1'
#
loop_
_entity.id
_entity.type
_entity.pdbx_description
1 polymer ?
#
loop_
_entity_poly.entity_id
_entity_poly.type
_entity_poly.pdbx_seq_one_letter_code
_entity_poly.pdbx_strand_id
1 'polypeptide(L)'
;MHPQQRYATNVPMAKLPPNIARLYHQQNLKFSPETHPAFTNANLMNRPFKVGSGAFNTVYAVQLKKPDGGVLDGVFKPLSITENGWVAAATGIPRNDPQIAMRNIATLSYAKKLDVDVIPDTHVAALEVGPGAQIEGPKLGLVMEKALGMEAGKAPIEMLERRDVCAEVTKLQLLDHLTGQGDRHSGNYFIDVIKPSDEVKVMGIDNDQCFGHRLTNPNEIQFINNRTNYGFRGTSLPPVVDFEMAIKISSLTPSDIQVMLGDKLSEAEVRAAVARLEGVKKHIVQLEAQGRVIDPKDWDHFDVRQLLTAENSYIGRERERALAKQAQALDPQRPNAGW
;
A
#
# COMPACT_ATOMS: atom_id res chain seq x y z
N MET A 1 33.96 8.43 -17.94
CA MET A 1 33.18 7.46 -18.74
C MET A 1 32.95 6.23 -17.89
N HIS A 2 31.78 6.09 -17.28
CA HIS A 2 31.42 4.91 -16.47
C HIS A 2 30.58 3.95 -17.33
N PRO A 3 30.84 2.63 -17.26
CA PRO A 3 30.10 1.65 -18.04
C PRO A 3 28.70 1.47 -17.46
N GLN A 4 27.70 1.64 -18.32
CA GLN A 4 26.30 1.32 -18.06
C GLN A 4 26.18 -0.14 -17.60
N GLN A 5 25.82 -0.34 -16.33
CA GLN A 5 25.42 -1.64 -15.84
C GLN A 5 24.02 -1.98 -16.39
N ARG A 6 24.01 -2.96 -17.30
CA ARG A 6 22.80 -3.64 -17.76
C ARG A 6 22.19 -4.41 -16.58
N TYR A 7 21.10 -3.92 -16.02
CA TYR A 7 20.24 -4.73 -15.14
C TYR A 7 18.83 -4.81 -15.72
N ALA A 8 18.67 -5.80 -16.60
CA ALA A 8 17.45 -6.56 -16.78
C ALA A 8 17.91 -7.94 -17.22
N THR A 9 18.10 -8.86 -16.27
CA THR A 9 18.15 -10.28 -16.61
C THR A 9 16.75 -10.66 -17.06
N ASN A 10 16.47 -10.47 -18.35
CA ASN A 10 15.29 -11.01 -19.00
C ASN A 10 15.37 -12.53 -18.85
N VAL A 11 14.72 -13.08 -17.82
CA VAL A 11 14.49 -14.52 -17.78
C VAL A 11 13.66 -14.82 -19.02
N PRO A 12 14.06 -15.75 -19.90
CA PRO A 12 13.29 -16.01 -21.10
C PRO A 12 11.88 -16.47 -20.73
N MET A 13 10.85 -15.79 -21.27
CA MET A 13 9.45 -16.22 -21.21
C MET A 13 9.25 -17.68 -21.66
N ALA A 14 10.21 -18.23 -22.43
CA ALA A 14 10.28 -19.62 -22.87
C ALA A 14 10.25 -20.67 -21.73
N LYS A 15 10.41 -20.27 -20.46
CA LYS A 15 10.28 -21.16 -19.30
C LYS A 15 8.85 -21.26 -18.75
N LEU A 16 7.92 -20.41 -19.16
CA LEU A 16 6.54 -20.47 -18.71
C LEU A 16 5.71 -21.45 -19.56
N PRO A 17 4.77 -22.19 -18.94
CA PRO A 17 3.73 -22.89 -19.68
C PRO A 17 3.02 -21.95 -20.68
N PRO A 18 2.71 -22.37 -21.92
CA PRO A 18 2.16 -21.49 -22.95
C PRO A 18 0.88 -20.76 -22.54
N ASN A 19 0.02 -21.42 -21.75
CA ASN A 19 -1.20 -20.81 -21.22
C ASN A 19 -0.91 -19.65 -20.25
N ILE A 20 0.13 -19.75 -19.43
CA ILE A 20 0.56 -18.68 -18.52
C ILE A 20 1.26 -17.56 -19.31
N ALA A 21 2.16 -17.89 -20.24
CA ALA A 21 2.82 -16.90 -21.09
C ALA A 21 1.82 -16.00 -21.83
N ARG A 22 0.70 -16.57 -22.32
CA ARG A 22 -0.41 -15.82 -22.91
C ARG A 22 -1.01 -14.78 -21.94
N LEU A 23 -1.17 -15.13 -20.66
CA LEU A 23 -1.71 -14.20 -19.66
C LEU A 23 -0.78 -13.00 -19.44
N TYR A 24 0.55 -13.21 -19.43
CA TYR A 24 1.53 -12.11 -19.33
C TYR A 24 1.42 -11.16 -20.53
N HIS A 25 1.30 -11.72 -21.74
CA HIS A 25 1.09 -10.91 -22.94
C HIS A 25 -0.21 -10.12 -22.89
N GLN A 26 -1.31 -10.71 -22.42
CA GLN A 26 -2.61 -10.03 -22.29
C GLN A 26 -2.57 -8.88 -21.27
N GLN A 27 -1.79 -9.03 -20.20
CA GLN A 27 -1.67 -8.03 -19.13
C GLN A 27 -0.53 -7.03 -19.37
N ASN A 28 0.19 -7.15 -20.49
CA ASN A 28 1.44 -6.42 -20.75
C ASN A 28 2.42 -6.47 -19.54
N LEU A 29 2.46 -7.60 -18.83
CA LEU A 29 3.24 -7.72 -17.60
C LEU A 29 4.67 -8.13 -17.96
N LYS A 30 5.67 -7.37 -17.49
CA LYS A 30 7.07 -7.77 -17.64
C LYS A 30 7.36 -8.98 -16.77
N PHE A 31 8.14 -9.91 -17.32
CA PHE A 31 8.58 -11.10 -16.61
C PHE A 31 9.95 -10.86 -15.95
N SER A 32 10.00 -10.96 -14.63
CA SER A 32 11.18 -10.83 -13.78
C SER A 32 11.10 -11.88 -12.66
N PRO A 33 12.16 -12.08 -11.84
CA PRO A 33 12.08 -12.97 -10.68
C PRO A 33 10.94 -12.64 -9.72
N GLU A 34 10.63 -11.36 -9.51
CA GLU A 34 9.57 -10.90 -8.60
C GLU A 34 8.17 -11.01 -9.20
N THR A 35 8.07 -11.00 -10.53
CA THR A 35 6.80 -11.15 -11.23
C THR A 35 6.57 -12.54 -11.75
N HIS A 36 7.49 -13.49 -11.54
CA HIS A 36 7.26 -14.91 -11.80
C HIS A 36 6.09 -15.38 -10.90
N PRO A 37 5.12 -16.18 -11.42
CA PRO A 37 4.05 -16.68 -10.56
C PRO A 37 4.63 -17.52 -9.43
N ALA A 38 4.48 -17.08 -8.19
CA ALA A 38 4.91 -17.82 -7.01
C ALA A 38 3.95 -18.99 -6.72
N PHE A 39 2.70 -18.84 -7.14
CA PHE A 39 1.63 -19.83 -6.92
C PHE A 39 0.85 -20.11 -8.20
N THR A 40 0.44 -21.36 -8.33
CA THR A 40 -0.47 -21.85 -9.38
C THR A 40 -1.56 -22.72 -8.76
N ASN A 41 -2.48 -23.25 -9.58
CA ASN A 41 -3.50 -24.18 -9.10
C ASN A 41 -2.93 -25.42 -8.38
N ALA A 42 -1.70 -25.83 -8.69
CA ALA A 42 -1.04 -26.94 -8.00
C ALA A 42 -0.78 -26.64 -6.51
N ASN A 43 -0.76 -25.36 -6.13
CA ASN A 43 -0.58 -24.92 -4.75
C ASN A 43 -1.91 -24.79 -4.00
N LEU A 44 -3.07 -24.80 -4.68
CA LEU A 44 -4.37 -24.62 -4.02
C LEU A 44 -4.67 -25.83 -3.12
N MET A 45 -4.93 -25.54 -1.85
CA MET A 45 -5.40 -26.55 -0.89
C MET A 45 -6.92 -26.71 -0.95
N ASN A 46 -7.63 -25.63 -1.25
CA ASN A 46 -9.08 -25.56 -1.32
C ASN A 46 -9.52 -24.71 -2.51
N ARG A 47 -10.76 -24.88 -2.96
CA ARG A 47 -11.34 -24.04 -4.03
C ARG A 47 -11.43 -22.58 -3.55
N PRO A 48 -10.89 -21.60 -4.30
CA PRO A 48 -11.04 -20.19 -3.96
C PRO A 48 -12.51 -19.79 -3.88
N PHE A 49 -12.88 -18.99 -2.88
CA PHE A 49 -14.23 -18.47 -2.74
C PHE A 49 -14.22 -16.95 -2.66
N LYS A 50 -15.25 -16.31 -3.22
CA LYS A 50 -15.36 -14.85 -3.26
C LYS A 50 -15.58 -14.32 -1.85
N VAL A 51 -14.73 -13.39 -1.39
CA VAL A 51 -14.84 -12.73 -0.08
C VAL A 51 -15.21 -11.27 -0.18
N GLY A 52 -15.06 -10.66 -1.35
CA GLY A 52 -15.46 -9.28 -1.56
C GLY A 52 -15.47 -8.90 -3.03
N SER A 53 -16.10 -7.77 -3.31
CA SER A 53 -15.91 -7.03 -4.56
C SER A 53 -15.84 -5.57 -4.20
N GLY A 54 -14.65 -4.98 -4.35
CA GLY A 54 -14.48 -3.53 -4.27
C GLY A 54 -15.05 -2.86 -5.53
N ALA A 55 -14.84 -1.54 -5.65
CA ALA A 55 -15.30 -0.77 -6.81
C ALA A 55 -14.73 -1.27 -8.15
N PHE A 56 -13.53 -1.88 -8.12
CA PHE A 56 -12.78 -2.24 -9.33
C PHE A 56 -12.49 -3.74 -9.48
N ASN A 57 -12.36 -4.50 -8.38
CA ASN A 57 -11.93 -5.90 -8.45
C ASN A 57 -12.68 -6.81 -7.47
N THR A 58 -12.98 -8.03 -7.93
CA THR A 58 -13.45 -9.13 -7.06
C THR A 58 -12.25 -9.81 -6.40
N VAL A 59 -12.34 -10.06 -5.10
CA VAL A 59 -11.28 -10.68 -4.31
C VAL A 59 -11.74 -12.06 -3.82
N TYR A 60 -10.84 -13.03 -3.86
CA TYR A 60 -11.09 -14.41 -3.46
C TYR A 60 -10.21 -14.77 -2.27
N ALA A 61 -10.76 -15.43 -1.25
CA ALA A 61 -9.92 -16.08 -0.24
C ALA A 61 -9.29 -17.34 -0.84
N VAL A 62 -8.02 -17.56 -0.51
CA VAL A 62 -7.23 -18.70 -0.98
C VAL A 62 -6.43 -19.29 0.17
N GLN A 63 -6.28 -20.61 0.16
CA GLN A 63 -5.32 -21.32 0.99
C GLN A 63 -4.32 -22.02 0.08
N LEU A 64 -3.05 -21.66 0.20
CA LEU A 64 -2.00 -22.08 -0.70
C LEU A 64 -0.90 -22.81 0.07
N LYS A 65 -0.45 -23.95 -0.46
CA LYS A 65 0.73 -24.64 0.03
C LYS A 65 1.99 -23.92 -0.46
N LYS A 66 2.78 -23.41 0.49
CA LYS A 66 4.07 -22.77 0.24
C LYS A 66 5.16 -23.81 -0.11
N PRO A 67 6.25 -23.39 -0.78
CA PRO A 67 7.37 -24.27 -1.10
C PRO A 67 8.03 -24.91 0.13
N ASP A 68 8.02 -24.22 1.27
CA ASP A 68 8.54 -24.70 2.57
C ASP A 68 7.61 -25.72 3.26
N GLY A 69 6.48 -26.06 2.63
CA GLY A 69 5.47 -26.96 3.19
C GLY A 69 4.46 -26.27 4.11
N GLY A 70 4.65 -25.00 4.44
CA GLY A 70 3.69 -24.21 5.21
C GLY A 70 2.45 -23.84 4.40
N VAL A 71 1.48 -23.21 5.09
CA VAL A 71 0.24 -22.75 4.48
C VAL A 71 0.22 -21.23 4.48
N LEU A 72 -0.16 -20.63 3.36
CA LEU A 72 -0.52 -19.22 3.24
C LEU A 72 -2.04 -19.14 3.22
N ASP A 73 -2.62 -18.47 4.22
CA ASP A 73 -4.01 -18.02 4.22
C ASP A 73 -4.04 -16.58 3.72
N GLY A 74 -4.63 -16.37 2.55
CA GLY A 74 -4.47 -15.13 1.81
C GLY A 74 -5.66 -14.77 0.96
N VAL A 75 -5.46 -13.70 0.20
CA VAL A 75 -6.42 -13.21 -0.77
C VAL A 75 -5.80 -13.18 -2.16
N PHE A 76 -6.58 -13.55 -3.16
CA PHE A 76 -6.24 -13.46 -4.56
C PHE A 76 -7.08 -12.39 -5.24
N LYS A 77 -6.40 -11.44 -5.88
CA LYS A 77 -6.98 -10.34 -6.65
C LYS A 77 -6.55 -10.50 -8.11
N PRO A 78 -7.44 -10.96 -9.02
CA PRO A 78 -7.14 -11.02 -10.45
C PRO A 78 -6.72 -9.65 -10.98
N LEU A 79 -5.79 -9.63 -11.93
CA LEU A 79 -5.35 -8.40 -12.57
C LEU A 79 -6.40 -7.87 -13.55
N SER A 80 -6.62 -6.57 -13.50
CA SER A 80 -7.36 -5.82 -14.50
C SER A 80 -6.38 -5.13 -15.46
N ILE A 81 -6.72 -5.14 -16.75
CA ILE A 81 -6.03 -4.35 -17.79
C ILE A 81 -6.49 -2.89 -17.81
N THR A 82 -7.46 -2.52 -16.96
CA THR A 82 -7.95 -1.15 -16.83
C THR A 82 -8.02 -0.66 -15.40
N GLU A 83 -7.76 0.63 -15.19
CA GLU A 83 -7.96 1.33 -13.90
C GLU A 83 -8.79 2.59 -14.15
N ASN A 84 -9.92 2.72 -13.46
CA ASN A 84 -10.88 3.81 -13.64
C ASN A 84 -10.97 4.73 -12.42
N GLY A 85 -10.17 4.47 -11.39
CA GLY A 85 -10.09 5.26 -10.18
C GLY A 85 -9.74 6.71 -10.45
N TRP A 86 -10.37 7.60 -9.68
CA TRP A 86 -10.11 9.03 -9.79
C TRP A 86 -8.65 9.36 -9.50
N VAL A 87 -8.04 8.74 -8.48
CA VAL A 87 -6.65 8.98 -8.12
C VAL A 87 -5.72 8.53 -9.24
N ALA A 88 -5.96 7.38 -9.85
CA ALA A 88 -5.19 6.94 -11.02
C ALA A 88 -5.22 7.98 -12.16
N ALA A 89 -6.40 8.47 -12.53
CA ALA A 89 -6.54 9.48 -13.58
C ALA A 89 -5.87 10.81 -13.20
N ALA A 90 -6.05 11.29 -11.96
CA ALA A 90 -5.49 12.54 -11.47
C ALA A 90 -3.96 12.50 -11.43
N THR A 91 -3.38 11.37 -11.03
CA THR A 91 -1.93 11.20 -10.85
C THR A 91 -1.20 10.78 -12.11
N GLY A 92 -1.91 10.54 -13.22
CA GLY A 92 -1.33 10.23 -14.52
C GLY A 92 -1.00 8.74 -14.72
N ILE A 93 -1.65 7.84 -13.98
CA ILE A 93 -1.61 6.41 -14.24
C ILE A 93 -2.40 6.10 -15.53
N PRO A 94 -1.84 5.36 -16.50
CA PRO A 94 -2.55 5.06 -17.74
C PRO A 94 -3.78 4.18 -17.49
N ARG A 95 -4.95 4.64 -17.95
CA ARG A 95 -6.22 3.91 -17.79
C ARG A 95 -6.19 2.49 -18.37
N ASN A 96 -5.60 2.31 -19.54
CA ASN A 96 -5.63 1.05 -20.31
C ASN A 96 -4.35 0.22 -20.21
N ASP A 97 -3.39 0.68 -19.42
CA ASP A 97 -2.20 -0.08 -19.06
C ASP A 97 -1.71 0.37 -17.68
N PRO A 98 -2.51 0.11 -16.63
CA PRO A 98 -2.23 0.65 -15.31
C PRO A 98 -1.07 -0.06 -14.60
N GLN A 99 -0.64 -1.24 -15.08
CA GLN A 99 0.45 -2.01 -14.46
C GLN A 99 0.21 -2.28 -12.95
N ILE A 100 -1.02 -2.65 -12.57
CA ILE A 100 -1.46 -2.84 -11.17
C ILE A 100 -0.53 -3.76 -10.36
N ALA A 101 -0.11 -4.88 -10.96
CA ALA A 101 0.82 -5.79 -10.30
C ALA A 101 2.15 -5.12 -9.95
N MET A 102 2.71 -4.37 -10.91
CA MET A 102 3.99 -3.68 -10.72
C MET A 102 3.92 -2.63 -9.63
N ARG A 103 2.81 -1.89 -9.51
CA ARG A 103 2.63 -0.88 -8.46
C ARG A 103 2.56 -1.50 -7.07
N ASN A 104 1.87 -2.62 -6.91
CA ASN A 104 1.81 -3.33 -5.63
C ASN A 104 3.19 -3.92 -5.26
N ILE A 105 3.89 -4.57 -6.19
CA ILE A 105 5.24 -5.12 -5.96
C ILE A 105 6.25 -4.00 -5.68
N ALA A 106 6.15 -2.87 -6.38
CA ALA A 106 6.97 -1.68 -6.14
C ALA A 106 6.76 -1.10 -4.73
N THR A 107 5.50 -1.06 -4.27
CA THR A 107 5.17 -0.59 -2.91
C THR A 107 5.76 -1.52 -1.86
N LEU A 108 5.64 -2.84 -2.06
CA LEU A 108 6.27 -3.85 -1.19
C LEU A 108 7.81 -3.74 -1.20
N SER A 109 8.42 -3.45 -2.35
CA SER A 109 9.87 -3.25 -2.46
C SER A 109 10.34 -2.07 -1.61
N TYR A 110 9.59 -0.96 -1.63
CA TYR A 110 9.84 0.19 -0.75
C TYR A 110 9.72 -0.18 0.72
N ALA A 111 8.66 -0.89 1.10
CA ALA A 111 8.44 -1.33 2.47
C ALA A 111 9.59 -2.22 2.97
N LYS A 112 10.01 -3.20 2.16
CA LYS A 112 11.17 -4.07 2.45
C LYS A 112 12.48 -3.27 2.56
N LYS A 113 12.71 -2.30 1.68
CA LYS A 113 13.93 -1.47 1.72
C LYS A 113 14.00 -0.56 2.94
N LEU A 114 12.85 -0.06 3.40
CA LEU A 114 12.72 0.70 4.63
C LEU A 114 12.64 -0.20 5.88
N ASP A 115 12.57 -1.52 5.70
CA ASP A 115 12.39 -2.47 6.79
C ASP A 115 11.19 -2.08 7.67
N VAL A 116 10.02 -1.96 7.00
CA VAL A 116 8.71 -1.73 7.64
C VAL A 116 7.73 -2.80 7.19
N ASP A 117 7.02 -3.41 8.14
CA ASP A 117 6.05 -4.48 7.89
C ASP A 117 4.62 -3.94 7.83
N VAL A 118 4.39 -2.99 6.90
CA VAL A 118 3.08 -2.30 6.76
C VAL A 118 2.34 -2.61 5.46
N ILE A 119 2.91 -3.45 4.60
CA ILE A 119 2.32 -3.90 3.33
C ILE A 119 2.32 -5.42 3.33
N PRO A 120 1.19 -6.09 3.01
CA PRO A 120 1.16 -7.55 2.97
C PRO A 120 2.17 -8.12 1.98
N ASP A 121 2.78 -9.26 2.33
CA ASP A 121 3.63 -9.95 1.36
C ASP A 121 2.80 -10.32 0.13
N THR A 122 3.28 -9.90 -1.03
CA THR A 122 2.52 -9.82 -2.28
C THR A 122 3.28 -10.50 -3.39
N HIS A 123 2.63 -11.45 -4.07
CA HIS A 123 3.21 -12.26 -5.12
C HIS A 123 2.29 -12.34 -6.33
N VAL A 124 2.86 -12.48 -7.53
CA VAL A 124 2.06 -12.86 -8.70
C VAL A 124 1.64 -14.32 -8.58
N ALA A 125 0.41 -14.63 -9.00
CA ALA A 125 -0.07 -16.00 -9.11
C ALA A 125 -0.97 -16.20 -10.33
N ALA A 126 -1.06 -17.45 -10.80
CA ALA A 126 -1.96 -17.85 -11.87
C ALA A 126 -2.97 -18.88 -11.32
N LEU A 127 -4.17 -18.41 -10.93
CA LEU A 127 -5.16 -19.22 -10.22
C LEU A 127 -6.51 -19.26 -10.95
N GLU A 128 -7.16 -20.42 -10.89
CA GLU A 128 -8.54 -20.65 -11.32
C GLU A 128 -9.51 -20.11 -10.27
N VAL A 129 -10.34 -19.12 -10.64
CA VAL A 129 -11.32 -18.51 -9.73
C VAL A 129 -12.68 -18.28 -10.41
N GLY A 130 -13.76 -18.39 -9.61
CA GLY A 130 -15.14 -18.11 -10.04
C GLY A 130 -15.99 -19.34 -10.43
N PRO A 131 -17.31 -19.13 -10.66
CA PRO A 131 -18.18 -20.14 -11.23
C PRO A 131 -17.86 -20.31 -12.72
N GLY A 132 -17.23 -21.43 -13.09
CA GLY A 132 -16.73 -21.67 -14.46
C GLY A 132 -15.21 -21.63 -14.61
N ALA A 133 -14.44 -21.61 -13.51
CA ALA A 133 -12.98 -21.55 -13.54
C ALA A 133 -12.33 -22.67 -14.39
N GLN A 134 -12.93 -23.87 -14.42
CA GLN A 134 -12.47 -24.98 -15.28
C GLN A 134 -12.64 -24.70 -16.78
N ILE A 135 -13.52 -23.76 -17.15
CA ILE A 135 -13.83 -23.38 -18.53
C ILE A 135 -13.03 -22.14 -18.94
N GLU A 136 -12.92 -21.13 -18.08
CA GLU A 136 -12.17 -19.89 -18.35
C GLU A 136 -10.65 -20.07 -18.24
N GLY A 137 -10.21 -21.09 -17.51
CA GLY A 137 -8.80 -21.31 -17.17
C GLY A 137 -8.30 -20.34 -16.08
N PRO A 138 -6.99 -20.38 -15.77
CA PRO A 138 -6.41 -19.56 -14.73
C PRO A 138 -6.40 -18.07 -15.10
N LYS A 139 -6.57 -17.22 -14.10
CA LYS A 139 -6.38 -15.77 -14.18
C LYS A 139 -5.04 -15.41 -13.56
N LEU A 140 -4.35 -14.44 -14.15
CA LEU A 140 -3.18 -13.83 -13.53
C LEU A 140 -3.66 -12.81 -12.49
N GLY A 141 -3.04 -12.79 -11.32
CA GLY A 141 -3.45 -11.95 -10.20
C GLY A 141 -2.35 -11.77 -9.18
N LEU A 142 -2.66 -11.02 -8.13
CA LEU A 142 -1.85 -10.88 -6.93
C LEU A 142 -2.41 -11.80 -5.84
N VAL A 143 -1.56 -12.65 -5.27
CA VAL A 143 -1.80 -13.26 -3.96
C VAL A 143 -1.15 -12.37 -2.92
N MET A 144 -1.91 -12.05 -1.88
CA MET A 144 -1.45 -11.27 -0.74
C MET A 144 -1.78 -12.04 0.54
N GLU A 145 -0.91 -11.92 1.54
CA GLU A 145 -1.29 -12.31 2.90
C GLU A 145 -2.57 -11.56 3.30
N LYS A 146 -3.44 -12.25 4.04
CA LYS A 146 -4.68 -11.63 4.51
C LYS A 146 -4.33 -10.58 5.56
N ALA A 147 -4.69 -9.32 5.31
CA ALA A 147 -4.64 -8.28 6.33
C ALA A 147 -5.61 -8.66 7.48
N LEU A 148 -5.05 -8.91 8.66
CA LEU A 148 -5.78 -9.26 9.87
C LEU A 148 -6.16 -8.01 10.67
N GLY A 149 -6.94 -8.19 11.73
CA GLY A 149 -7.40 -7.11 12.58
C GLY A 149 -8.63 -6.39 12.04
N MET A 150 -8.77 -5.13 12.44
CA MET A 150 -9.93 -4.29 12.18
C MET A 150 -9.60 -3.21 11.14
N GLU A 151 -10.54 -2.93 10.22
CA GLU A 151 -10.44 -1.74 9.37
C GLU A 151 -10.26 -0.49 10.23
N ALA A 152 -9.29 0.37 9.91
CA ALA A 152 -8.98 1.53 10.73
C ALA A 152 -10.18 2.47 10.94
N GLY A 153 -11.10 2.56 9.98
CA GLY A 153 -12.32 3.36 10.09
C GLY A 153 -13.32 2.85 11.11
N LYS A 154 -13.11 1.64 11.65
CA LYS A 154 -13.92 1.01 12.69
C LYS A 154 -13.15 0.93 14.02
N ALA A 155 -11.87 1.26 14.05
CA ALA A 155 -11.03 1.17 15.24
C ALA A 155 -11.58 2.08 16.36
N PRO A 156 -11.66 1.56 17.61
CA PRO A 156 -12.09 2.37 18.74
C PRO A 156 -11.00 3.37 19.14
N ILE A 157 -11.37 4.45 19.82
CA ILE A 157 -10.47 5.55 20.19
C ILE A 157 -9.29 5.03 21.01
N GLU A 158 -9.55 4.10 21.94
CA GLU A 158 -8.55 3.52 22.83
C GLU A 158 -7.47 2.75 22.05
N MET A 159 -7.83 2.13 20.92
CA MET A 159 -6.86 1.49 20.02
C MET A 159 -6.04 2.54 19.28
N LEU A 160 -6.69 3.58 18.75
CA LEU A 160 -6.04 4.67 18.01
C LEU A 160 -5.11 5.53 18.88
N GLU A 161 -5.27 5.49 20.20
CA GLU A 161 -4.41 6.19 21.16
C GLU A 161 -3.21 5.36 21.65
N ARG A 162 -3.12 4.07 21.29
CA ARG A 162 -1.95 3.25 21.66
C ARG A 162 -0.71 3.75 20.92
N ARG A 163 0.41 3.83 21.64
CA ARG A 163 1.69 4.32 21.09
C ARG A 163 2.20 3.52 19.89
N ASP A 164 2.04 2.20 19.93
CA ASP A 164 2.48 1.28 18.90
C ASP A 164 1.61 1.38 17.64
N VAL A 165 0.30 1.55 17.81
CA VAL A 165 -0.62 1.88 16.70
C VAL A 165 -0.24 3.22 16.07
N CYS A 166 0.03 4.26 16.87
CA CYS A 166 0.49 5.55 16.34
C CYS A 166 1.76 5.43 15.50
N ALA A 167 2.74 4.66 15.99
CA ALA A 167 4.00 4.42 15.29
C ALA A 167 3.78 3.68 13.96
N GLU A 168 3.09 2.54 13.98
CA GLU A 168 2.89 1.70 12.79
C GLU A 168 2.02 2.38 11.73
N VAL A 169 0.96 3.09 12.12
CA VAL A 169 0.15 3.88 11.18
C VAL A 169 0.96 5.03 10.58
N THR A 170 1.86 5.67 11.35
CA THR A 170 2.74 6.70 10.80
C THR A 170 3.74 6.13 9.78
N LYS A 171 4.25 4.91 9.99
CA LYS A 171 5.10 4.22 9.01
C LYS A 171 4.35 4.00 7.69
N LEU A 172 3.10 3.54 7.75
CA LEU A 172 2.23 3.41 6.57
C LEU A 172 2.00 4.77 5.89
N GLN A 173 1.70 5.81 6.66
CA GLN A 173 1.50 7.16 6.13
C GLN A 173 2.74 7.66 5.38
N LEU A 174 3.94 7.54 5.97
CA LEU A 174 5.19 7.94 5.33
C LEU A 174 5.46 7.15 4.04
N LEU A 175 5.18 5.85 4.05
CA LEU A 175 5.27 5.02 2.85
C LEU A 175 4.29 5.49 1.76
N ASP A 176 3.07 5.84 2.12
CA ASP A 176 2.08 6.38 1.18
C ASP A 176 2.52 7.71 0.57
N HIS A 177 3.20 8.59 1.33
CA HIS A 177 3.80 9.81 0.79
C HIS A 177 4.97 9.55 -0.18
N LEU A 178 5.81 8.54 0.10
CA LEU A 178 6.92 8.16 -0.78
C LEU A 178 6.44 7.51 -2.08
N THR A 179 5.41 6.67 -1.99
CA THR A 179 4.80 5.94 -3.10
C THR A 179 3.74 6.79 -3.83
N GLY A 180 3.27 7.87 -3.21
CA GLY A 180 2.14 8.69 -3.63
C GLY A 180 0.87 7.88 -3.79
N GLN A 181 0.58 7.03 -2.81
CA GLN A 181 -0.71 6.38 -2.66
C GLN A 181 -1.76 7.44 -2.31
N GLY A 182 -2.55 7.83 -3.31
CA GLY A 182 -3.58 8.85 -3.14
C GLY A 182 -4.92 8.33 -2.62
N ASP A 183 -5.16 7.02 -2.57
CA ASP A 183 -6.45 6.40 -2.24
C ASP A 183 -6.47 5.69 -0.87
N ARG A 184 -5.59 6.08 0.06
CA ARG A 184 -5.57 5.54 1.44
C ARG A 184 -6.73 6.07 2.30
N HIS A 185 -7.92 5.55 2.09
CA HIS A 185 -9.02 5.72 3.04
C HIS A 185 -8.96 4.68 4.18
N SER A 186 -9.74 4.90 5.23
CA SER A 186 -9.73 4.09 6.45
C SER A 186 -10.27 2.65 6.32
N GLY A 187 -10.67 2.26 5.10
CA GLY A 187 -11.03 0.88 4.75
C GLY A 187 -9.93 0.15 4.00
N ASN A 188 -8.88 0.86 3.58
CA ASN A 188 -7.74 0.31 2.85
C ASN A 188 -6.55 0.01 3.76
N TYR A 189 -6.74 0.03 5.07
CA TYR A 189 -5.74 -0.50 5.99
C TYR A 189 -6.37 -1.04 7.27
N PHE A 190 -5.69 -2.01 7.85
CA PHE A 190 -6.15 -2.76 9.01
C PHE A 190 -5.17 -2.58 10.17
N ILE A 191 -5.70 -2.58 11.39
CA ILE A 191 -4.96 -2.53 12.64
C ILE A 191 -5.29 -3.80 13.40
N ASP A 192 -4.26 -4.62 13.64
CA ASP A 192 -4.36 -5.83 14.44
C ASP A 192 -3.58 -5.65 15.74
N VAL A 193 -4.23 -5.96 16.86
CA VAL A 193 -3.62 -6.03 18.19
C VAL A 193 -3.63 -7.50 18.58
N ILE A 194 -2.51 -8.16 18.31
CA ILE A 194 -2.38 -9.61 18.41
C ILE A 194 -2.39 -10.02 19.87
N LYS A 195 -3.31 -10.92 20.24
CA LYS A 195 -3.38 -11.47 21.60
C LYS A 195 -2.75 -12.86 21.65
N PRO A 196 -2.00 -13.22 22.72
CA PRO A 196 -1.81 -12.46 23.97
C PRO A 196 -0.56 -11.55 23.99
N SER A 197 0.25 -11.49 22.92
CA SER A 197 1.51 -10.74 22.90
C SER A 197 1.34 -9.23 23.02
N ASP A 198 0.15 -8.72 22.72
CA ASP A 198 -0.15 -7.29 22.60
C ASP A 198 0.65 -6.58 21.49
N GLU A 199 1.27 -7.35 20.58
CA GLU A 199 1.95 -6.85 19.39
C GLU A 199 0.97 -6.19 18.43
N VAL A 200 1.38 -5.07 17.83
CA VAL A 200 0.57 -4.35 16.85
C VAL A 200 1.11 -4.58 15.45
N LYS A 201 0.19 -4.90 14.54
CA LYS A 201 0.47 -5.02 13.11
C LYS A 201 -0.49 -4.13 12.33
N VAL A 202 0.05 -3.31 11.44
CA VAL A 202 -0.74 -2.46 10.54
C VAL A 202 -0.51 -2.95 9.12
N MET A 203 -1.58 -3.08 8.33
CA MET A 203 -1.48 -3.58 6.96
C MET A 203 -2.25 -2.72 5.98
N GLY A 204 -1.54 -2.01 5.12
CA GLY A 204 -2.07 -1.21 4.01
C GLY A 204 -2.25 -2.04 2.73
N ILE A 205 -3.50 -2.11 2.26
CA ILE A 205 -3.88 -2.86 1.05
C ILE A 205 -4.24 -1.93 -0.12
N ASP A 206 -4.54 -2.48 -1.29
CA ASP A 206 -5.05 -1.71 -2.44
C ASP A 206 -4.07 -0.64 -2.96
N ASN A 207 -2.81 -1.05 -3.18
CA ASN A 207 -1.74 -0.18 -3.67
C ASN A 207 -1.75 0.02 -5.20
N ASP A 208 -2.95 -0.07 -5.78
CA ASP A 208 -3.23 -0.03 -7.21
C ASP A 208 -2.98 1.36 -7.81
N GLN A 209 -3.18 2.42 -7.04
CA GLN A 209 -3.14 3.82 -7.51
C GLN A 209 -1.90 4.57 -6.99
N CYS A 210 -0.82 3.83 -6.71
CA CYS A 210 0.49 4.37 -6.35
C CYS A 210 1.31 4.80 -7.58
N PHE A 211 2.32 5.64 -7.35
CA PHE A 211 3.37 6.02 -8.31
C PHE A 211 2.92 6.74 -9.59
N GLY A 212 1.78 7.41 -9.59
CA GLY A 212 1.43 8.27 -10.71
C GLY A 212 2.45 9.40 -10.90
N HIS A 213 2.95 9.56 -12.14
CA HIS A 213 4.06 10.47 -12.46
C HIS A 213 3.77 11.97 -12.24
N ARG A 214 2.49 12.35 -12.05
CA ARG A 214 2.12 13.74 -11.80
C ARG A 214 2.26 14.16 -10.34
N LEU A 215 2.43 13.21 -9.42
CA LEU A 215 2.69 13.50 -8.01
C LEU A 215 4.19 13.55 -7.76
N THR A 216 4.73 14.75 -7.61
CA THR A 216 6.17 14.99 -7.38
C THR A 216 6.45 15.57 -6.01
N ASN A 217 5.46 16.23 -5.39
CA ASN A 217 5.53 16.69 -4.01
C ASN A 217 4.79 15.68 -3.12
N PRO A 218 5.40 15.21 -2.02
CA PRO A 218 4.78 14.19 -1.16
C PRO A 218 3.43 14.60 -0.57
N ASN A 219 3.16 15.90 -0.38
CA ASN A 219 1.87 16.38 0.15
C ASN A 219 0.72 16.37 -0.87
N GLU A 220 0.98 16.09 -2.15
CA GLU A 220 -0.06 16.14 -3.18
C GLU A 220 -1.10 15.02 -3.07
N ILE A 221 -0.86 14.01 -2.23
CA ILE A 221 -1.86 12.97 -1.87
C ILE A 221 -2.90 13.46 -0.86
N GLN A 222 -2.75 14.66 -0.30
CA GLN A 222 -3.66 15.17 0.73
C GLN A 222 -5.07 15.39 0.17
N PHE A 223 -6.07 14.92 0.91
CA PHE A 223 -7.44 15.35 0.69
C PHE A 223 -7.59 16.83 1.04
N ILE A 224 -8.04 17.61 0.07
CA ILE A 224 -8.45 19.00 0.27
C ILE A 224 -9.81 19.15 -0.40
N ASN A 225 -10.77 19.75 0.29
CA ASN A 225 -12.13 19.96 -0.22
C ASN A 225 -12.13 21.07 -1.30
N ASN A 226 -11.54 20.76 -2.45
CA ASN A 226 -11.45 21.61 -3.62
C ASN A 226 -11.51 20.74 -4.89
N ARG A 227 -11.68 21.38 -6.05
CA ARG A 227 -11.86 20.67 -7.32
C ARG A 227 -10.70 19.74 -7.69
N THR A 228 -9.46 20.07 -7.31
CA THR A 228 -8.26 19.36 -7.75
C THR A 228 -7.86 18.21 -6.83
N ASN A 229 -8.32 18.20 -5.58
CA ASN A 229 -7.87 17.26 -4.55
C ASN A 229 -9.01 16.48 -3.88
N TYR A 230 -10.27 16.73 -4.22
CA TYR A 230 -11.42 16.11 -3.57
C TYR A 230 -11.42 14.56 -3.61
N GLY A 231 -10.86 13.96 -4.66
CA GLY A 231 -10.82 12.51 -4.78
C GLY A 231 -9.66 11.85 -4.04
N PHE A 232 -8.67 12.61 -3.57
CA PHE A 232 -7.60 12.06 -2.75
C PHE A 232 -8.13 11.68 -1.37
N ARG A 233 -7.47 10.70 -0.78
CA ARG A 233 -7.76 10.15 0.55
C ARG A 233 -6.53 10.19 1.44
N GLY A 234 -5.42 10.80 1.06
CA GLY A 234 -4.27 10.98 1.95
C GLY A 234 -4.44 12.16 2.91
N THR A 235 -3.42 12.39 3.72
CA THR A 235 -3.25 13.57 4.59
C THR A 235 -2.03 14.36 4.11
N SER A 236 -1.71 15.47 4.77
CA SER A 236 -0.35 16.04 4.69
C SER A 236 0.64 15.15 5.45
N LEU A 237 1.94 15.41 5.24
CA LEU A 237 3.05 14.71 5.91
C LEU A 237 2.90 14.78 7.44
N PRO A 238 3.26 13.70 8.15
CA PRO A 238 3.04 13.62 9.59
C PRO A 238 3.86 14.68 10.33
N PRO A 239 3.30 15.30 11.38
CA PRO A 239 3.96 16.39 12.09
C PRO A 239 5.06 15.89 13.05
N VAL A 240 5.27 14.59 13.14
CA VAL A 240 6.22 13.91 14.03
C VAL A 240 6.61 12.58 13.39
N VAL A 241 7.85 12.16 13.60
CA VAL A 241 8.37 10.84 13.20
C VAL A 241 9.33 10.34 14.27
N ASP A 242 9.46 9.03 14.45
CA ASP A 242 10.53 8.50 15.31
C ASP A 242 11.90 8.53 14.63
N PHE A 243 12.98 8.50 15.43
CA PHE A 243 14.34 8.61 14.90
C PHE A 243 14.72 7.43 14.00
N GLU A 244 14.20 6.22 14.26
CA GLU A 244 14.52 5.04 13.46
C GLU A 244 14.01 5.19 12.03
N MET A 245 12.75 5.62 11.87
CA MET A 245 12.16 5.87 10.57
C MET A 245 12.79 7.08 9.87
N ALA A 246 13.14 8.13 10.62
CA ALA A 246 13.86 9.28 10.09
C ALA A 246 15.22 8.87 9.48
N ILE A 247 16.00 8.04 10.17
CA ILE A 247 17.28 7.51 9.67
C ILE A 247 17.07 6.65 8.43
N LYS A 248 16.10 5.73 8.45
CA LYS A 248 15.79 4.83 7.33
C LYS A 248 15.45 5.62 6.06
N ILE A 249 14.58 6.62 6.14
CA ILE A 249 14.21 7.46 4.99
C ILE A 249 15.37 8.34 4.53
N SER A 250 16.08 8.99 5.45
CA SER A 250 17.22 9.86 5.13
C SER A 250 18.35 9.10 4.42
N SER A 251 18.48 7.80 4.70
CA SER A 251 19.49 6.91 4.10
C SER A 251 19.13 6.42 2.69
N LEU A 252 17.87 6.50 2.26
CA LEU A 252 17.48 6.12 0.89
C LEU A 252 18.13 7.05 -0.14
N THR A 253 18.66 6.49 -1.23
CA THR A 253 19.23 7.28 -2.33
C THR A 253 18.36 7.19 -3.59
N PRO A 254 18.48 8.14 -4.53
CA PRO A 254 17.88 8.00 -5.85
C PRO A 254 18.26 6.70 -6.57
N SER A 255 19.47 6.19 -6.32
CA SER A 255 19.91 4.89 -6.85
C SER A 255 19.14 3.73 -6.26
N ASP A 256 18.81 3.77 -4.96
CA ASP A 256 17.94 2.75 -4.35
C ASP A 256 16.56 2.75 -5.00
N ILE A 257 16.00 3.93 -5.28
CA ILE A 257 14.70 4.05 -5.95
C ILE A 257 14.76 3.48 -7.36
N GLN A 258 15.82 3.78 -8.11
CA GLN A 258 16.02 3.24 -9.45
C GLN A 258 16.12 1.70 -9.44
N VAL A 259 16.83 1.12 -8.46
CA VAL A 259 16.97 -0.33 -8.31
C VAL A 259 15.63 -0.98 -7.97
N MET A 260 14.84 -0.39 -7.06
CA MET A 260 13.54 -0.93 -6.67
C MET A 260 12.48 -0.84 -7.78
N LEU A 261 12.47 0.27 -8.52
CA LEU A 261 11.35 0.64 -9.38
C LEU A 261 11.64 0.56 -10.89
N GLY A 262 12.90 0.62 -11.31
CA GLY A 262 13.27 0.88 -12.70
C GLY A 262 12.86 -0.21 -13.68
N ASP A 263 12.74 -1.45 -13.23
CA ASP A 263 12.24 -2.57 -14.04
C ASP A 263 10.70 -2.66 -14.04
N LYS A 264 10.04 -2.05 -13.05
CA LYS A 264 8.58 -2.12 -12.82
C LYS A 264 7.82 -0.97 -13.45
N LEU A 265 8.31 0.25 -13.29
CA LEU A 265 7.61 1.49 -13.62
C LEU A 265 8.28 2.23 -14.79
N SER A 266 7.60 3.24 -15.33
CA SER A 266 8.19 4.12 -16.34
C SER A 266 9.21 5.08 -15.72
N GLU A 267 10.15 5.58 -16.52
CA GLU A 267 11.15 6.53 -16.03
C GLU A 267 10.53 7.81 -15.42
N ALA A 268 9.38 8.26 -15.95
CA ALA A 268 8.68 9.42 -15.41
C ALA A 268 8.14 9.16 -14.00
N GLU A 269 7.60 7.97 -13.76
CA GLU A 269 7.11 7.56 -12.43
C GLU A 269 8.27 7.38 -11.45
N VAL A 270 9.41 6.82 -11.90
CA VAL A 270 10.62 6.71 -11.07
C VAL A 270 11.15 8.10 -10.69
N ARG A 271 11.22 9.05 -11.63
CA ARG A 271 11.62 10.44 -11.34
C ARG A 271 10.68 11.11 -10.34
N ALA A 272 9.37 10.88 -10.46
CA ALA A 272 8.38 11.39 -9.52
C ALA A 272 8.57 10.79 -8.11
N ALA A 273 8.87 9.49 -8.01
CA ALA A 273 9.22 8.84 -6.74
C ALA A 273 10.48 9.42 -6.10
N VAL A 274 11.53 9.71 -6.89
CA VAL A 274 12.74 10.40 -6.41
C VAL A 274 12.40 11.80 -5.91
N ALA A 275 11.61 12.59 -6.65
CA ALA A 275 11.20 13.92 -6.21
C ALA A 275 10.44 13.89 -4.87
N ARG A 276 9.55 12.91 -4.69
CA ARG A 276 8.84 12.73 -3.41
C ARG A 276 9.79 12.36 -2.28
N LEU A 277 10.76 11.46 -2.51
CA LEU A 277 11.79 11.13 -1.52
C LEU A 277 12.52 12.39 -1.03
N GLU A 278 12.97 13.26 -1.96
CA GLU A 278 13.65 14.50 -1.57
C GLU A 278 12.73 15.43 -0.78
N GLY A 279 11.44 15.50 -1.13
CA GLY A 279 10.44 16.23 -0.37
C GLY A 279 10.26 15.70 1.06
N VAL A 280 10.19 14.38 1.23
CA VAL A 280 10.08 13.75 2.56
C VAL A 280 11.34 13.96 3.39
N LYS A 281 12.53 13.86 2.79
CA LYS A 281 13.80 14.15 3.49
C LYS A 281 13.86 15.59 3.98
N LYS A 282 13.45 16.54 3.14
CA LYS A 282 13.36 17.96 3.54
C LYS A 282 12.41 18.15 4.72
N HIS A 283 11.27 17.45 4.72
CA HIS A 283 10.33 17.48 5.84
C HIS A 283 10.95 16.92 7.12
N ILE A 284 11.67 15.79 7.05
CA ILE A 284 12.37 15.22 8.22
C ILE A 284 13.37 16.22 8.81
N VAL A 285 14.18 16.90 8.00
CA VAL A 285 15.11 17.95 8.47
C VAL A 285 14.36 19.08 9.18
N GLN A 286 13.16 19.45 8.71
CA GLN A 286 12.32 20.45 9.39
C GLN A 286 11.79 19.93 10.73
N LEU A 287 11.40 18.66 10.81
CA LEU A 287 10.99 18.03 12.06
C LEU A 287 12.14 18.00 13.06
N GLU A 288 13.36 17.66 12.64
CA GLU A 288 14.56 17.68 13.49
C GLU A 288 14.80 19.07 14.08
N ALA A 289 14.78 20.12 13.24
CA ALA A 289 14.94 21.50 13.67
C ALA A 289 13.85 21.97 14.64
N GLN A 290 12.67 21.34 14.62
CA GLN A 290 11.53 21.62 15.50
C GLN A 290 11.49 20.73 16.75
N GLY A 291 12.45 19.80 16.93
CA GLY A 291 12.41 18.82 18.01
C GLY A 291 11.26 17.81 17.89
N ARG A 292 10.84 17.50 16.66
CA ARG A 292 9.71 16.61 16.33
C ARG A 292 10.15 15.28 15.70
N VAL A 293 11.46 15.00 15.73
CA VAL A 293 11.98 13.64 15.61
C VAL A 293 12.12 13.07 17.02
N ILE A 294 11.32 12.07 17.35
CA ILE A 294 11.10 11.61 18.73
C ILE A 294 11.76 10.25 19.00
N ASP A 295 11.90 9.92 20.29
CA ASP A 295 12.16 8.55 20.71
C ASP A 295 10.88 7.71 20.50
N PRO A 296 10.95 6.46 19.98
CA PRO A 296 9.80 5.59 19.82
C PRO A 296 8.94 5.42 21.08
N LYS A 297 9.51 5.57 22.29
CA LYS A 297 8.71 5.50 23.52
C LYS A 297 7.79 6.71 23.73
N ASP A 298 8.06 7.84 23.09
CA ASP A 298 7.36 9.11 23.31
C ASP A 298 6.04 9.20 22.51
N TRP A 299 5.69 8.18 21.73
CA TRP A 299 4.45 8.14 20.93
C TRP A 299 3.16 8.25 21.77
N ASP A 300 3.18 7.91 23.07
CA ASP A 300 2.04 8.10 24.00
C ASP A 300 2.04 9.47 24.71
N HIS A 301 3.11 10.27 24.58
CA HIS A 301 3.18 11.58 25.21
C HIS A 301 2.02 12.45 24.73
N PHE A 302 1.40 13.15 25.67
CA PHE A 302 0.24 14.00 25.40
C PHE A 302 0.53 15.02 24.30
N ASP A 303 1.66 15.71 24.39
CA ASP A 303 2.05 16.74 23.43
C ASP A 303 2.25 16.17 22.01
N VAL A 304 2.80 14.96 21.88
CA VAL A 304 2.93 14.26 20.59
C VAL A 304 1.55 13.94 20.01
N ARG A 305 0.65 13.39 20.83
CA ARG A 305 -0.72 13.03 20.41
C ARG A 305 -1.58 14.24 20.00
N GLN A 306 -1.29 15.42 20.54
CA GLN A 306 -1.95 16.67 20.15
C GLN A 306 -1.51 17.19 18.78
N LEU A 307 -0.30 16.84 18.33
CA LEU A 307 0.16 17.23 16.99
C LEU A 307 -0.61 16.52 15.87
N LEU A 308 -1.07 15.28 16.12
CA LEU A 308 -1.76 14.44 15.14
C LEU A 308 -3.21 14.91 14.92
N THR A 309 -3.44 15.65 13.83
CA THR A 309 -4.76 16.15 13.44
C THR A 309 -5.30 15.39 12.23
N ALA A 310 -6.59 15.56 11.92
CA ALA A 310 -7.20 14.97 10.73
C ALA A 310 -6.58 15.42 9.40
N GLU A 311 -5.93 16.59 9.40
CA GLU A 311 -5.27 17.15 8.23
C GLU A 311 -3.89 16.53 7.97
N ASN A 312 -3.17 16.15 9.02
CA ASN A 312 -1.75 15.79 8.95
C ASN A 312 -1.44 14.35 9.40
N SER A 313 -2.44 13.58 9.83
CA SER A 313 -2.22 12.22 10.29
C SER A 313 -3.41 11.32 10.03
N TYR A 314 -3.14 10.08 9.59
CA TYR A 314 -4.16 9.04 9.52
C TYR A 314 -4.76 8.74 10.90
N ILE A 315 -3.94 8.71 11.96
CA ILE A 315 -4.41 8.57 13.34
C ILE A 315 -5.35 9.72 13.71
N GLY A 316 -4.94 10.96 13.45
CA GLY A 316 -5.76 12.14 13.74
C GLY A 316 -7.10 12.10 13.01
N ARG A 317 -7.10 11.70 11.74
CA ARG A 317 -8.30 11.57 10.90
C ARG A 317 -9.25 10.49 11.42
N GLU A 318 -8.69 9.35 11.80
CA GLU A 318 -9.49 8.21 12.25
C GLU A 318 -10.06 8.46 13.64
N ARG A 319 -9.30 9.13 14.51
CA ARG A 319 -9.76 9.56 15.84
C ARG A 319 -10.91 10.56 15.74
N GLU A 320 -10.80 11.56 14.87
CA GLU A 320 -11.89 12.54 14.65
C GLU A 320 -13.16 11.84 14.17
N ARG A 321 -13.04 10.89 13.25
CA ARG A 321 -14.18 10.08 12.76
C ARG A 321 -14.78 9.20 13.85
N ALA A 322 -13.95 8.57 14.69
CA ALA A 322 -14.41 7.76 15.81
C ALA A 322 -15.19 8.60 16.84
N LEU A 323 -14.67 9.79 17.18
CA LEU A 323 -15.33 10.76 18.06
C LEU A 323 -16.67 11.23 17.48
N ALA A 324 -16.72 11.54 16.18
CA ALA A 324 -17.96 11.94 15.51
C ALA A 324 -19.02 10.82 15.56
N LYS A 325 -18.62 9.56 15.32
CA LYS A 325 -19.52 8.40 15.43
C LYS A 325 -20.03 8.18 16.86
N GLN A 326 -19.15 8.30 17.86
CA GLN A 326 -19.53 8.18 19.27
C GLN A 326 -20.52 9.28 19.65
N ALA A 327 -20.29 10.52 19.22
CA ALA A 327 -21.19 11.63 19.46
C ALA A 327 -22.56 11.43 18.78
N GLN A 328 -22.61 10.90 17.56
CA GLN A 328 -23.85 10.58 16.86
C GLN A 328 -24.62 9.42 17.53
N ALA A 329 -23.91 8.44 18.09
CA ALA A 329 -24.55 7.35 18.85
C ALA A 329 -25.20 7.84 20.15
N LEU A 330 -24.64 8.88 20.78
CA LEU A 330 -25.19 9.51 21.99
C LEU A 330 -26.33 10.50 21.68
N ASP A 331 -26.32 11.13 20.50
CA ASP A 331 -27.39 12.01 20.01
C ASP A 331 -27.70 11.74 18.53
N PRO A 332 -28.66 10.83 18.24
CA PRO A 332 -29.01 10.45 16.88
C PRO A 332 -29.61 11.59 16.03
N GLN A 333 -30.06 12.68 16.65
CA GLN A 333 -30.59 13.84 15.92
C GLN A 333 -29.48 14.80 15.46
N ARG A 334 -28.24 14.59 15.90
CA ARG A 334 -27.10 15.41 15.49
C ARG A 334 -26.80 15.19 13.99
N PRO A 335 -26.78 16.25 13.16
CA PRO A 335 -26.51 16.11 11.74
C PRO A 335 -25.13 15.51 11.50
N ASN A 336 -25.06 14.58 10.55
CA ASN A 336 -23.83 13.86 10.22
C ASN A 336 -22.84 14.83 9.56
N ALA A 337 -21.66 15.04 10.17
CA ALA A 337 -20.56 15.76 9.54
C ALA A 337 -19.93 14.84 8.49
N GLY A 338 -20.55 14.78 7.30
CA GLY A 338 -20.06 13.95 6.20
C GLY A 338 -18.68 14.41 5.72
N TRP A 339 -17.72 13.49 5.68
CA TRP A 339 -16.37 13.69 5.14
C TRP A 339 -16.03 12.62 4.10
#